data_AF-A0AAW2UJP8-F1
#
_entry.id   AF-A0AAW2UJP8-F1
#
_cell.length_a   1.000
_cell.length_b   1.000
_cell.length_c   1.000
_cell.angle_alpha   90.00
_cell.angle_beta   90.00
_cell.angle_gamma   90.00
#
_symmetry.space_group_name_H-M   'P 1'
#
loop_
_entity.id
_entity.type
_entity.pdbx_description
1 polymer ?
#
loop_
_entity_poly.entity_id
_entity_poly.type
_entity_poly.pdbx_seq_one_letter_code
_entity_poly.pdbx_strand_id
1 'polypeptide(L)'
;MTLAAAAADMEEDERQHPSQFAHKPNFPPLKPDEISDGKIQFRVIPVPGRRLTPLKKYWLAIYTPIYEEMKIDVRTYVKDRRRRVELKTRSETPDISNFQKCADFVHAFMLGFDVIDAVALLRVEELYVESFEIKDVKR
;
A
#
# COMPACT_ATOMS: atom_id res chain seq x y z
N MET A 1 31.22 20.80 80.59
CA MET A 1 30.32 21.94 80.32
C MET A 1 31.23 23.10 79.95
N THR A 2 31.27 23.61 78.72
CA THR A 2 30.14 24.05 77.88
C THR A 2 30.55 24.00 76.40
N LEU A 3 29.59 23.68 75.53
CA LEU A 3 29.68 23.71 74.07
C LEU A 3 29.79 25.16 73.54
N ALA A 4 30.49 25.35 72.42
CA ALA A 4 30.24 26.43 71.48
C ALA A 4 30.52 25.92 70.05
N ALA A 5 29.51 26.06 69.19
CA ALA A 5 29.49 25.68 67.78
C ALA A 5 29.70 26.93 66.89
N ALA A 6 30.32 26.75 65.73
CA ALA A 6 30.18 27.59 64.52
C ALA A 6 30.92 26.87 63.39
N ALA A 7 30.18 26.23 62.46
CA ALA A 7 29.77 26.76 61.16
C ALA A 7 30.68 26.18 60.07
N ALA A 8 30.20 25.10 59.44
CA ALA A 8 30.77 24.54 58.23
C ALA A 8 30.10 25.24 57.05
N ASP A 9 30.87 26.03 56.30
CA ASP A 9 30.47 26.57 55.01
C ASP A 9 30.39 25.40 54.01
N MET A 10 29.16 25.01 53.66
CA MET A 10 28.86 24.16 52.52
C MET A 10 28.86 25.05 51.27
N GLU A 11 29.97 25.07 50.53
CA GLU A 11 29.95 25.50 49.13
C GLU A 11 29.30 24.38 48.30
N GLU A 12 28.06 24.63 47.88
CA GLU A 12 27.37 23.81 46.87
C GLU A 12 28.09 23.99 45.52
N ASP A 13 28.85 22.96 45.14
CA ASP A 13 29.37 22.77 43.78
C ASP A 13 28.18 22.59 42.82
N GLU A 14 27.69 23.71 42.25
CA GLU A 14 26.80 23.74 41.09
C GLU A 14 27.52 23.07 39.91
N ARG A 15 27.46 21.75 39.85
CA ARG A 15 27.79 21.00 38.64
C ARG A 15 26.80 21.41 37.55
N GLN A 16 27.19 22.36 36.73
CA GLN A 16 26.54 22.64 35.46
C GLN A 16 26.59 21.36 34.61
N HIS A 17 25.50 20.60 34.59
CA HIS A 17 25.29 19.59 33.57
C HIS A 17 25.07 20.32 32.25
N PRO A 18 25.96 20.23 31.25
CA PRO A 18 25.64 20.74 29.93
C PRO A 18 24.55 19.83 29.38
N SER A 19 23.31 20.31 29.41
CA SER A 19 22.22 19.68 28.68
C SER A 19 22.45 19.91 27.20
N GLN A 20 23.40 19.17 26.63
CA GLN A 20 23.45 18.88 25.20
C GLN A 20 22.22 18.04 24.89
N PHE A 21 21.06 18.68 24.84
CA PHE A 21 19.89 18.08 24.21
C PHE A 21 20.29 17.84 22.76
N ALA A 22 20.60 16.58 22.46
CA ALA A 22 20.88 16.08 21.14
C ALA A 22 19.90 16.72 20.16
N HIS A 23 20.44 17.36 19.12
CA HIS A 23 19.64 17.90 18.02
C HIS A 23 18.59 16.87 17.66
N LYS A 24 17.31 17.20 17.84
CA LYS A 24 16.22 16.29 17.49
C LYS A 24 16.42 15.90 16.02
N PRO A 25 16.61 14.61 15.71
CA PRO A 25 16.77 14.18 14.33
C PRO A 25 15.53 14.62 13.55
N ASN A 26 15.74 15.38 12.49
CA ASN A 26 14.68 15.80 11.60
C ASN A 26 14.44 14.66 10.61
N PHE A 27 13.32 13.95 10.76
CA PHE A 27 12.90 12.90 9.84
C PHE A 27 11.92 13.50 8.82
N PRO A 28 12.38 13.91 7.62
CA PRO A 28 11.45 14.32 6.57
C PRO A 28 10.52 13.15 6.20
N PRO A 29 9.28 13.43 5.76
CA PRO A 29 8.37 12.39 5.31
C PRO A 29 9.01 11.59 4.16
N LEU A 30 8.95 10.27 4.28
CA LEU A 30 9.49 9.33 3.29
C LEU A 30 8.75 9.50 1.97
N LYS A 31 9.49 9.44 0.86
CA LYS A 31 8.87 9.37 -0.47
C LYS A 31 8.21 8.01 -0.65
N PRO A 32 7.12 7.89 -1.44
CA PRO A 32 6.46 6.61 -1.71
C PRO A 32 7.39 5.48 -2.16
N ASP A 33 8.42 5.82 -2.96
CA ASP A 33 9.46 4.89 -3.40
C ASP A 33 10.31 4.35 -2.23
N GLU A 34 10.57 5.17 -1.22
CA GLU A 34 11.35 4.81 -0.02
C GLU A 34 10.52 3.95 0.94
N ILE A 35 9.18 4.11 0.96
CA ILE A 35 8.27 3.26 1.75
C ILE A 35 8.29 1.82 1.22
N SER A 36 8.45 1.63 -0.09
CA SER A 36 8.60 0.31 -0.71
C SER A 36 10.03 -0.24 -0.66
N ASP A 37 10.96 0.47 -0.01
CA ASP A 37 12.39 0.09 0.02
C ASP A 37 12.98 0.00 -1.41
N GLY A 38 12.41 0.78 -2.36
CA GLY A 38 12.72 0.73 -3.79
C GLY A 38 12.31 -0.57 -4.51
N LYS A 39 11.56 -1.47 -3.86
CA LYS A 39 11.22 -2.78 -4.42
C LYS A 39 10.00 -2.69 -5.34
N ILE A 40 10.22 -3.04 -6.61
CA ILE A 40 9.16 -3.19 -7.61
C ILE A 40 8.27 -4.37 -7.21
N GLN A 41 6.99 -4.11 -6.95
CA GLN A 41 6.02 -5.18 -6.72
C GLN A 41 5.48 -5.72 -8.04
N PHE A 42 5.22 -7.03 -8.05
CA PHE A 42 4.70 -7.73 -9.21
C PHE A 42 3.58 -8.67 -8.79
N ARG A 43 2.48 -8.66 -9.53
CA ARG A 43 1.34 -9.55 -9.25
C ARG A 43 0.75 -10.08 -10.54
N VAL A 44 0.38 -11.35 -10.50
CA VAL A 44 -0.18 -12.07 -11.63
C VAL A 44 -1.56 -12.55 -11.26
N ILE A 45 -2.56 -12.18 -12.07
CA ILE A 45 -3.94 -12.60 -11.90
C ILE A 45 -4.29 -13.53 -13.08
N PRO A 46 -4.66 -14.80 -12.81
CA PRO A 46 -5.06 -15.72 -13.87
C PRO A 46 -6.38 -15.28 -14.48
N VAL A 47 -6.54 -15.48 -15.80
CA VAL A 47 -7.78 -15.12 -16.51
C VAL A 47 -8.59 -16.41 -16.80
N PRO A 48 -9.79 -16.56 -16.21
CA PRO A 48 -10.68 -17.67 -16.52
C PRO A 48 -11.09 -17.68 -18.01
N GLY A 49 -11.29 -18.86 -18.59
CA GLY A 49 -11.64 -19.00 -20.01
C GLY A 49 -12.86 -18.17 -20.43
N ARG A 50 -13.93 -18.19 -19.62
CA ARG A 50 -15.18 -17.44 -19.88
C ARG A 50 -14.99 -15.91 -19.88
N ARG A 51 -13.94 -15.41 -19.23
CA ARG A 51 -13.67 -13.96 -19.08
C ARG A 51 -12.73 -13.42 -20.15
N LEU A 52 -12.19 -14.25 -21.05
CA LEU A 52 -11.27 -13.79 -22.09
C LEU A 52 -11.93 -12.83 -23.09
N THR A 53 -13.13 -13.18 -23.57
CA THR A 53 -13.90 -12.35 -24.50
C THR A 53 -14.24 -10.97 -23.93
N PRO A 54 -14.81 -10.85 -22.72
CA PRO A 54 -15.07 -9.53 -22.13
C PRO A 54 -13.78 -8.78 -21.80
N LEU A 55 -12.69 -9.46 -21.39
CA LEU A 55 -11.40 -8.82 -21.15
C LEU A 55 -10.88 -8.11 -22.41
N LYS A 56 -10.95 -8.78 -23.57
CA LYS A 56 -10.54 -8.16 -24.85
C LYS A 56 -11.44 -7.00 -25.24
N LYS A 57 -12.76 -7.13 -25.05
CA LYS A 57 -13.75 -6.10 -25.40
C LYS A 57 -13.56 -4.81 -24.59
N TYR A 58 -13.34 -4.95 -23.29
CA TYR A 58 -13.27 -3.81 -22.36
C TYR A 58 -11.85 -3.48 -21.92
N TRP A 59 -10.83 -3.97 -22.64
CA TRP A 59 -9.43 -3.82 -22.23
C TRP A 59 -9.04 -2.35 -22.00
N LEU A 60 -9.43 -1.45 -22.90
CA LEU A 60 -9.14 -0.02 -22.76
C LEU A 60 -9.78 0.58 -21.49
N ALA A 61 -11.03 0.21 -21.19
CA ALA A 61 -11.73 0.69 -20.01
C ALA A 61 -11.11 0.17 -18.69
N ILE A 62 -10.42 -0.98 -18.73
CA ILE A 62 -9.66 -1.51 -17.59
C ILE A 62 -8.27 -0.86 -17.52
N TYR A 63 -7.61 -0.70 -18.67
CA TYR A 63 -6.24 -0.19 -18.78
C TYR A 63 -6.13 1.28 -18.35
N THR A 64 -7.01 2.13 -18.87
CA THR A 64 -6.97 3.58 -18.67
C THR A 64 -6.92 3.99 -17.19
N PRO A 65 -7.83 3.55 -16.31
CA PRO A 65 -7.79 3.96 -14.90
C PRO A 65 -6.56 3.41 -14.16
N ILE A 66 -6.08 2.21 -14.51
CA ILE A 66 -4.87 1.62 -13.89
C ILE A 66 -3.62 2.41 -14.29
N TYR A 67 -3.48 2.73 -15.57
CA TYR A 67 -2.27 3.35 -16.10
C TYR A 67 -2.23 4.86 -15.85
N GLU A 68 -3.35 5.55 -16.08
CA GLU A 68 -3.39 7.01 -16.03
C GLU A 68 -3.58 7.55 -14.62
N GLU A 69 -4.52 6.99 -13.85
CA GLU A 69 -4.83 7.47 -12.49
C GLU A 69 -3.87 6.84 -11.47
N MET A 70 -3.70 5.53 -11.52
CA MET A 70 -2.95 4.78 -10.50
C MET A 70 -1.45 4.63 -10.80
N LYS A 71 -1.01 4.98 -12.03
CA LYS A 71 0.38 4.90 -12.51
C LYS A 71 1.02 3.50 -12.42
N ILE A 72 0.22 2.45 -12.64
CA ILE A 72 0.68 1.06 -12.61
C ILE A 72 0.79 0.52 -14.03
N ASP A 73 1.85 -0.25 -14.29
CA ASP A 73 2.00 -0.97 -15.55
C ASP A 73 1.14 -2.23 -15.52
N VAL A 74 0.34 -2.41 -16.57
CA VAL A 74 -0.50 -3.60 -16.74
C VAL A 74 -0.29 -4.25 -18.11
N ARG A 75 -0.16 -5.58 -18.12
CA ARG A 75 0.05 -6.36 -19.34
C ARG A 75 -0.83 -7.59 -19.36
N THR A 76 -1.56 -7.80 -20.45
CA THR A 76 -2.29 -9.05 -20.68
C THR A 76 -1.49 -10.04 -21.50
N TYR A 77 -1.57 -11.31 -21.11
CA TYR A 77 -1.23 -12.44 -21.95
C TYR A 77 -2.51 -13.17 -22.34
N VAL A 78 -2.75 -13.29 -23.64
CA VAL A 78 -4.00 -13.86 -24.18
C VAL A 78 -3.81 -15.17 -24.94
N LYS A 79 -2.57 -15.71 -25.02
CA LYS A 79 -2.28 -16.97 -25.72
C LYS A 79 -2.82 -18.17 -24.91
N ASP A 80 -3.43 -19.14 -25.59
CA ASP A 80 -4.37 -20.13 -25.01
C ASP A 80 -3.91 -20.95 -23.80
N ARG A 81 -2.60 -21.14 -23.59
CA ARG A 81 -2.09 -21.88 -22.42
C ARG A 81 -1.62 -21.00 -21.26
N ARG A 82 -1.53 -19.68 -21.47
CA ARG A 82 -0.94 -18.73 -20.53
C ARG A 82 -1.77 -17.44 -20.48
N ARG A 83 -3.02 -17.55 -20.04
CA ARG A 83 -3.94 -16.42 -19.88
C ARG A 83 -3.80 -15.78 -18.51
N ARG A 84 -3.24 -14.58 -18.45
CA ARG A 84 -2.99 -13.87 -17.20
C ARG A 84 -2.87 -12.37 -17.43
N VAL A 85 -3.22 -11.58 -16.42
CA VAL A 85 -2.93 -10.16 -16.33
C VAL A 85 -1.78 -9.99 -15.36
N GLU A 86 -0.74 -9.29 -15.77
CA GLU A 86 0.41 -8.96 -14.95
C GLU A 86 0.35 -7.47 -14.59
N LEU A 87 0.52 -7.17 -13.30
CA LEU A 87 0.59 -5.82 -12.74
C LEU A 87 2.00 -5.59 -12.21
N LYS A 88 2.53 -4.39 -12.45
CA LYS A 88 3.86 -3.97 -12.02
C LYS A 88 3.83 -2.52 -11.54
N THR A 89 4.37 -2.26 -10.36
CA THR A 89 4.51 -0.91 -9.83
C THR A 89 5.56 -0.12 -10.63
N ARG A 90 5.30 1.18 -10.86
CA ARG A 90 6.27 2.13 -11.45
C ARG A 90 6.83 3.05 -10.36
N SER A 91 7.97 3.68 -10.62
CA SER A 91 8.53 4.74 -9.75
C SER A 91 7.66 6.01 -9.67
N GLU A 92 6.68 6.14 -10.58
CA GLU A 92 5.71 7.25 -10.57
C GLU A 92 4.46 6.92 -9.75
N THR A 93 4.39 5.75 -9.11
CA THR A 93 3.21 5.34 -8.33
C THR A 93 3.14 6.18 -7.06
N PRO A 94 2.07 6.97 -6.84
CA PRO A 94 2.02 7.88 -5.70
C PRO A 94 1.84 7.16 -4.37
N ASP A 95 1.12 6.03 -4.35
CA ASP A 95 0.82 5.28 -3.14
C ASP A 95 0.94 3.76 -3.36
N ILE A 96 1.45 3.06 -2.35
CA ILE A 96 1.59 1.59 -2.38
C ILE A 96 0.21 0.91 -2.38
N SER A 97 -0.78 1.52 -1.71
CA SER A 97 -2.15 1.01 -1.65
C SER A 97 -2.81 0.92 -3.03
N ASN A 98 -2.38 1.76 -3.99
CA ASN A 98 -2.91 1.74 -5.35
C ASN A 98 -2.62 0.41 -6.06
N PHE A 99 -1.48 -0.22 -5.76
CA PHE A 99 -1.15 -1.53 -6.31
C PHE A 99 -2.15 -2.61 -5.88
N GLN A 100 -2.52 -2.58 -4.60
CA GLN A 100 -3.51 -3.50 -4.04
C GLN A 100 -4.90 -3.23 -4.62
N LYS A 101 -5.33 -1.96 -4.67
CA LYS A 101 -6.60 -1.55 -5.30
C LYS A 101 -6.70 -2.01 -6.76
N CYS A 102 -5.64 -1.85 -7.55
CA CYS A 102 -5.62 -2.33 -8.94
C CYS A 102 -5.69 -3.85 -9.04
N ALA A 103 -5.05 -4.58 -8.11
CA ALA A 103 -5.16 -6.04 -8.06
C ALA A 103 -6.60 -6.47 -7.76
N ASP A 104 -7.26 -5.81 -6.81
CA ASP A 104 -8.64 -6.10 -6.40
C ASP A 104 -9.64 -5.73 -7.50
N PHE A 105 -9.45 -4.60 -8.17
CA PHE A 105 -10.21 -4.19 -9.36
C PHE A 105 -10.17 -5.26 -10.47
N VAL A 106 -8.96 -5.69 -10.86
CA VAL A 106 -8.80 -6.72 -11.90
C VAL A 106 -9.38 -8.06 -11.41
N HIS A 107 -9.21 -8.39 -10.14
CA HIS A 107 -9.78 -9.61 -9.56
C HIS A 107 -11.31 -9.61 -9.57
N ALA A 108 -11.96 -8.50 -9.18
CA ALA A 108 -13.40 -8.32 -9.26
C ALA A 108 -13.91 -8.49 -10.70
N PHE A 109 -13.21 -7.90 -11.67
CA PHE A 109 -13.52 -8.13 -13.09
C PHE A 109 -13.40 -9.61 -13.48
N MET A 110 -12.44 -10.38 -12.94
CA MET A 110 -12.36 -11.82 -13.21
C MET A 110 -13.49 -12.63 -12.56
N LEU A 111 -13.98 -12.19 -11.40
CA LEU A 111 -15.13 -12.81 -10.73
C LEU A 111 -16.44 -12.61 -11.50
N GLY A 112 -16.54 -11.53 -12.28
CA GLY A 112 -17.65 -11.31 -13.21
C GLY A 112 -18.37 -9.97 -13.05
N PHE A 113 -17.86 -9.10 -12.18
CA PHE A 113 -18.37 -7.74 -12.03
C PHE A 113 -18.29 -6.98 -13.35
N ASP A 114 -19.20 -6.01 -13.51
CA ASP A 114 -19.11 -5.06 -14.61
C ASP A 114 -17.94 -4.10 -14.38
N VAL A 115 -17.42 -3.51 -15.45
CA VAL A 115 -16.28 -2.57 -15.37
C VAL A 115 -16.65 -1.36 -14.54
N ILE A 116 -17.87 -0.85 -14.69
CA ILE A 116 -18.36 0.34 -13.98
C ILE A 116 -18.41 0.08 -12.48
N ASP A 117 -18.92 -1.08 -12.06
CA ASP A 117 -18.99 -1.46 -10.65
C ASP A 117 -17.59 -1.70 -10.08
N ALA A 118 -16.72 -2.36 -10.84
CA ALA A 118 -15.36 -2.64 -10.41
C ALA A 118 -14.54 -1.34 -10.26
N VAL A 119 -14.77 -0.31 -11.08
CA VAL A 119 -14.11 1.01 -10.95
C VAL A 119 -14.38 1.65 -9.58
N ALA A 120 -15.49 1.33 -8.91
CA ALA A 120 -15.77 1.81 -7.57
C ALA A 120 -14.68 1.39 -6.56
N LEU A 121 -14.04 0.22 -6.75
CA LEU A 121 -12.93 -0.27 -5.90
C LEU A 121 -11.67 0.59 -6.01
N LEU A 122 -11.49 1.32 -7.11
CA LEU A 122 -10.37 2.26 -7.25
C LEU A 122 -10.66 3.58 -6.53
N ARG A 123 -11.94 3.94 -6.41
CA ARG A 123 -12.39 5.24 -5.88
C ARG A 123 -12.66 5.22 -4.37
N VAL A 124 -13.12 4.09 -3.83
CA VAL A 124 -13.57 3.95 -2.44
C VAL A 124 -12.77 2.85 -1.76
N GLU A 125 -12.11 3.18 -0.64
CA GLU A 125 -11.21 2.26 0.07
C GLU A 125 -11.94 1.26 0.96
N GLU A 126 -13.17 1.58 1.38
CA GLU A 126 -13.98 0.76 2.28
C GLU A 126 -14.85 -0.29 1.55
N LEU A 127 -14.56 -0.54 0.27
CA LEU A 127 -15.26 -1.53 -0.53
C LEU A 127 -14.43 -2.82 -0.62
N TYR A 128 -15.07 -3.95 -0.29
CA TYR A 128 -14.43 -5.26 -0.28
C TYR A 128 -15.21 -6.27 -1.13
N VAL A 129 -14.50 -7.22 -1.71
CA VAL A 129 -15.09 -8.33 -2.46
C VAL A 129 -14.78 -9.63 -1.73
N GLU A 130 -15.83 -10.30 -1.26
CA GLU A 130 -15.75 -11.60 -0.62
C GLU A 130 -16.49 -12.65 -1.46
N SER A 131 -15.98 -13.87 -1.48
CA SER A 131 -16.60 -15.01 -2.14
C SER A 131 -16.70 -16.17 -1.15
N PHE A 132 -17.87 -16.78 -1.09
CA PHE A 132 -18.12 -17.98 -0.28
C PHE A 132 -18.71 -19.07 -1.17
N GLU A 133 -18.43 -20.34 -0.85
CA GLU A 133 -19.16 -21.46 -1.44
C GLU A 133 -20.43 -21.72 -0.65
N ILE A 134 -21.48 -22.21 -1.33
CA ILE A 134 -22.77 -22.48 -0.66
C ILE A 134 -22.65 -23.52 0.47
N LYS A 135 -21.59 -24.34 0.44
CA LYS A 135 -21.27 -25.35 1.45
C LYS A 135 -20.72 -24.75 2.74
N ASP A 136 -20.20 -23.52 2.68
CA ASP A 136 -19.61 -22.82 3.82
C ASP A 136 -20.70 -22.25 4.74
N VAL A 137 -21.97 -22.28 4.31
CA VAL A 137 -23.12 -21.80 5.08
C VAL A 137 -23.83 -22.99 5.73
N LYS A 138 -23.94 -22.95 7.05
CA LYS A 138 -24.73 -23.92 7.81
C LYS A 138 -26.22 -23.66 7.54
N ARG A 139 -26.95 -24.74 7.24
CA ARG A 139 -28.40 -24.69 7.05
C ARG A 139 -29.15 -24.49 8.36
#